data_AF-A0A524PXM6-F1
#
_entry.id   AF-A0A524PXM6-F1
#
_cell.length_a   1.000
_cell.length_b   1.000
_cell.length_c   1.000
_cell.angle_alpha   90.00
_cell.angle_beta   90.00
_cell.angle_gamma   90.00
#
_symmetry.space_group_name_H-M   'P 1'
#
loop_
_entity.id
_entity.type
_entity.pdbx_description
1 polymer ?
#
loop_
_entity_poly.entity_id
_entity_poly.type
_entity_poly.pdbx_seq_one_letter_code
_entity_poly.pdbx_strand_id
1 'polypeptide(L)'
;MEVDGMNGLQQLVMMVALAVSALPADRAANAAQIPGDARKLQIVNSMYEAYRKDFPSVRDIEPMEAMRLFRKGKAVFIDVRPQNERSVSVLPKAVKTDDFLKNIDLYKDKTAIAYCTISFRSGVFARKMAERGVDILNLRGGLLGWVLVGGPVFGPDGKRTRRIHVYGEKWDYPPAGYTSVW
;
A
#
# COMPACT_ATOMS: atom_id res chain seq x y z
N MET A 1 -66.53 -51.93 -17.51
CA MET A 1 -65.89 -50.81 -18.21
C MET A 1 -64.43 -50.86 -17.79
N GLU A 2 -63.68 -51.84 -18.31
CA GLU A 2 -62.83 -51.72 -19.52
C GLU A 2 -61.61 -50.83 -19.21
N VAL A 3 -60.35 -51.26 -19.28
CA VAL A 3 -59.65 -52.45 -19.79
C VAL A 3 -58.31 -52.48 -19.00
N ASP A 4 -57.90 -53.58 -18.38
CA ASP A 4 -57.06 -54.67 -18.94
C ASP A 4 -55.59 -54.28 -19.21
N GLY A 5 -54.65 -55.17 -18.84
CA GLY A 5 -53.24 -55.05 -19.25
C GLY A 5 -52.18 -55.44 -18.22
N MET A 6 -51.93 -56.75 -18.08
CA MET A 6 -50.82 -57.36 -17.34
C MET A 6 -49.47 -57.28 -18.08
N ASN A 7 -48.37 -57.43 -17.31
CA ASN A 7 -47.03 -57.95 -17.69
C ASN A 7 -46.19 -57.07 -18.65
N GLY A 8 -44.85 -57.01 -18.62
CA GLY A 8 -43.84 -57.97 -18.18
C GLY A 8 -42.91 -58.27 -19.37
N LEU A 9 -41.67 -57.74 -19.31
CA LEU A 9 -40.41 -58.24 -19.88
C LEU A 9 -40.27 -58.52 -21.42
N GLN A 10 -39.27 -57.87 -22.06
CA GLN A 10 -38.20 -58.40 -22.98
C GLN A 10 -37.66 -57.27 -23.89
N GLN A 11 -36.38 -56.86 -23.75
CA GLN A 11 -35.18 -57.17 -24.60
C GLN A 11 -35.28 -56.62 -26.06
N LEU A 12 -34.30 -55.98 -26.72
CA LEU A 12 -32.85 -56.23 -26.82
C LEU A 12 -32.15 -55.16 -27.73
N VAL A 13 -30.81 -55.04 -27.62
CA VAL A 13 -29.77 -54.57 -28.61
C VAL A 13 -29.65 -53.05 -28.88
N MET A 14 -28.49 -52.38 -29.06
CA MET A 14 -27.04 -52.54 -28.78
C MET A 14 -26.33 -51.33 -29.46
N MET A 15 -25.34 -50.70 -28.80
CA MET A 15 -24.18 -49.95 -29.37
C MET A 15 -24.44 -48.65 -30.18
N VAL A 16 -23.66 -47.54 -30.20
CA VAL A 16 -22.26 -47.11 -29.94
C VAL A 16 -22.36 -45.60 -29.58
N ALA A 17 -21.61 -44.95 -28.69
CA ALA A 17 -20.26 -44.44 -28.94
C ALA A 17 -19.69 -43.68 -27.72
N LEU A 18 -18.38 -43.81 -27.54
CA LEU A 18 -17.55 -43.07 -26.60
C LEU A 18 -17.56 -41.57 -26.92
N ALA A 19 -17.79 -40.75 -25.88
CA ALA A 19 -17.19 -39.43 -25.79
C ALA A 19 -16.76 -39.22 -24.33
N VAL A 20 -15.47 -39.38 -24.06
CA VAL A 20 -14.85 -38.84 -22.85
C VAL A 20 -14.88 -37.32 -23.02
N SER A 21 -15.90 -36.67 -22.47
CA SER A 21 -15.84 -35.22 -22.30
C SER A 21 -14.85 -34.93 -21.19
N ALA A 22 -13.64 -34.52 -21.57
CA ALA A 22 -12.73 -33.84 -20.67
C ALA A 22 -13.50 -32.66 -20.05
N LEU A 23 -13.67 -32.68 -18.73
CA LEU A 23 -14.14 -31.51 -18.00
C LEU A 23 -13.17 -30.37 -18.29
N PRO A 24 -13.62 -29.20 -18.76
CA PRO A 24 -12.73 -28.07 -18.88
C PRO A 24 -12.26 -27.71 -17.47
N ALA A 25 -10.94 -27.69 -17.31
CA ALA A 25 -10.28 -27.06 -16.19
C ALA A 25 -10.49 -25.54 -16.32
N ASP A 26 -11.61 -25.02 -15.85
CA ASP A 26 -11.78 -23.58 -15.68
C ASP A 26 -11.04 -23.15 -14.42
N ARG A 27 -9.72 -23.02 -14.59
CA ARG A 27 -8.89 -22.09 -13.83
C ARG A 27 -9.44 -20.67 -14.05
N ALA A 28 -9.45 -19.91 -12.96
CA ALA A 28 -9.63 -18.46 -12.90
C ALA A 28 -11.08 -17.93 -12.82
N ALA A 29 -11.84 -18.39 -11.82
CA ALA A 29 -12.90 -17.57 -11.24
C ALA A 29 -12.34 -16.79 -10.03
N ASN A 30 -12.52 -15.47 -10.04
CA ASN A 30 -12.21 -14.47 -8.99
C ASN A 30 -10.80 -13.83 -8.90
N ALA A 31 -10.23 -13.42 -10.04
CA ALA A 31 -9.23 -12.32 -10.08
C ALA A 31 -9.81 -11.00 -10.67
N ALA A 32 -11.13 -10.90 -10.78
CA ALA A 32 -11.82 -9.77 -11.40
C ALA A 32 -11.90 -8.57 -10.44
N GLN A 33 -11.10 -7.55 -10.75
CA GLN A 33 -11.17 -6.13 -10.30
C GLN A 33 -10.99 -5.84 -8.80
N ILE A 34 -9.72 -5.73 -8.41
CA ILE A 34 -9.30 -4.90 -7.27
C ILE A 34 -9.68 -3.43 -7.57
N PRO A 35 -10.36 -2.68 -6.66
CA PRO A 35 -10.63 -1.26 -6.84
C PRO A 35 -9.38 -0.48 -7.26
N GLY A 36 -9.51 0.52 -8.13
CA GLY A 36 -8.36 1.21 -8.76
C GLY A 36 -7.26 1.63 -7.78
N ASP A 37 -7.64 2.09 -6.59
CA ASP A 37 -6.68 2.50 -5.55
C ASP A 37 -5.97 1.33 -4.87
N ALA A 38 -6.63 0.19 -4.70
CA ALA A 38 -5.98 -1.01 -4.18
C ALA A 38 -4.98 -1.61 -5.21
N ARG A 39 -5.24 -1.47 -6.51
CA ARG A 39 -4.24 -1.80 -7.55
C ARG A 39 -3.06 -0.84 -7.53
N LYS A 40 -3.29 0.46 -7.36
CA LYS A 40 -2.22 1.46 -7.19
C LYS A 40 -1.37 1.17 -5.95
N LEU A 41 -2.00 0.80 -4.84
CA LEU A 41 -1.28 0.41 -3.61
C LEU A 41 -0.37 -0.80 -3.85
N GLN A 42 -0.84 -1.80 -4.60
CA GLN A 42 -0.01 -2.93 -4.98
C GLN A 42 1.20 -2.49 -5.81
N ILE A 43 1.01 -1.61 -6.80
CA ILE A 43 2.09 -1.06 -7.63
C ILE A 43 3.11 -0.30 -6.76
N VAL A 44 2.63 0.58 -5.89
CA VAL A 44 3.47 1.37 -4.97
C VAL A 44 4.29 0.46 -4.07
N ASN A 45 3.68 -0.59 -3.53
CA ASN A 45 4.38 -1.57 -2.69
C ASN A 45 5.41 -2.37 -3.50
N SER A 46 5.11 -2.79 -4.73
CA SER A 46 6.06 -3.48 -5.61
C SER A 46 7.26 -2.60 -5.97
N MET A 47 7.03 -1.30 -6.27
CA MET A 47 8.11 -0.35 -6.50
C MET A 47 8.98 -0.19 -5.25
N TYR A 48 8.36 -0.09 -4.07
CA TYR A 48 9.08 0.00 -2.81
C TYR A 48 9.93 -1.25 -2.52
N GLU A 49 9.42 -2.46 -2.78
CA GLU A 49 10.18 -3.70 -2.60
C GLU A 49 11.44 -3.77 -3.47
N ALA A 50 11.41 -3.18 -4.67
CA ALA A 50 12.60 -3.07 -5.50
C ALA A 50 13.68 -2.20 -4.84
N TYR A 51 13.28 -1.07 -4.23
CA TYR A 51 14.18 -0.15 -3.54
C TYR A 51 14.68 -0.67 -2.18
N ARG A 52 13.85 -1.43 -1.46
CA ARG A 52 14.17 -1.94 -0.13
C ARG A 52 15.45 -2.77 -0.09
N LYS A 53 15.83 -3.37 -1.22
CA LYS A 53 17.07 -4.15 -1.39
C LYS A 53 18.33 -3.37 -1.03
N ASP A 54 18.31 -2.04 -1.11
CA ASP A 54 19.46 -1.17 -0.79
C ASP A 54 19.62 -0.90 0.72
N PHE A 55 18.64 -1.29 1.54
CA PHE A 55 18.63 -1.09 2.99
C PHE A 55 17.89 -2.23 3.72
N PRO A 56 18.33 -3.49 3.56
CA PRO A 56 17.57 -4.66 4.01
C PRO A 56 17.39 -4.76 5.54
N SER A 57 18.25 -4.08 6.32
CA SER A 57 18.18 -4.02 7.78
C SER A 57 17.18 -2.99 8.33
N VAL A 58 16.69 -2.08 7.49
CA VAL A 58 15.73 -1.06 7.92
C VAL A 58 14.37 -1.70 8.15
N ARG A 59 13.80 -1.45 9.33
CA ARG A 59 12.46 -1.93 9.68
C ARG A 59 11.40 -1.01 9.13
N ASP A 60 10.33 -1.62 8.64
CA ASP A 60 9.17 -0.90 8.13
C ASP A 60 8.06 -0.80 9.17
N ILE A 61 7.19 0.18 8.99
CA ILE A 61 5.88 0.25 9.62
C ILE A 61 4.80 0.41 8.55
N GLU A 62 3.71 -0.35 8.70
CA GLU A 62 2.54 -0.23 7.84
C GLU A 62 1.81 1.10 8.08
N PRO A 63 1.26 1.76 7.04
CA PRO A 63 0.60 3.06 7.21
C PRO A 63 -0.54 3.07 8.22
N MET A 64 -1.37 2.01 8.27
CA MET A 64 -2.46 1.90 9.24
C MET A 64 -1.97 1.83 10.69
N GLU A 65 -0.86 1.13 10.91
CA GLU A 65 -0.23 1.02 12.22
C GLU A 65 0.43 2.35 12.63
N ALA A 66 1.10 3.02 11.69
CA ALA A 66 1.65 4.35 11.89
C ALA A 66 0.56 5.37 12.28
N MET A 67 -0.59 5.34 11.60
CA MET A 67 -1.77 6.15 11.96
C MET A 67 -2.27 5.83 13.37
N ARG A 68 -2.28 4.55 13.77
CA ARG A 68 -2.68 4.12 15.11
C ARG A 68 -1.75 4.65 16.19
N LEU A 69 -0.43 4.60 15.98
CA LEU A 69 0.56 5.16 16.92
C LEU A 69 0.44 6.68 17.02
N PHE A 70 0.29 7.37 15.88
CA PHE A 70 0.13 8.81 15.84
C PHE A 70 -1.11 9.28 16.62
N ARG A 71 -2.27 8.62 16.44
CA ARG A 71 -3.50 8.93 17.19
C ARG A 71 -3.34 8.76 18.71
N LYS A 72 -2.45 7.87 19.15
CA LYS A 72 -2.11 7.66 20.56
C LYS A 72 -1.04 8.63 21.09
N GLY A 73 -0.57 9.58 20.27
CA GLY A 73 0.52 10.49 20.62
C GLY A 73 1.90 9.81 20.68
N LYS A 74 2.03 8.58 20.17
CA LYS A 74 3.22 7.74 20.29
C LYS A 74 4.13 7.75 19.06
N ALA A 75 3.84 8.58 18.05
CA ALA A 75 4.65 8.66 16.84
C ALA A 75 5.01 10.09 16.48
N VAL A 76 6.16 10.25 15.84
CA VAL A 76 6.57 11.46 15.11
C VAL A 76 6.89 11.07 13.66
N PHE A 77 6.38 11.86 12.71
CA PHE A 77 6.68 11.70 11.30
C PHE A 77 7.83 12.61 10.88
N ILE A 78 8.80 12.05 10.16
CA ILE A 78 9.97 12.77 9.64
C ILE A 78 9.85 12.81 8.11
N ASP A 79 9.60 14.00 7.58
CA ASP A 79 9.51 14.22 6.14
C ASP A 79 10.89 14.49 5.57
N VAL A 80 11.45 13.48 4.90
CA VAL A 80 12.79 13.59 4.29
C VAL A 80 12.74 14.11 2.85
N ARG A 81 11.56 14.49 2.34
CA ARG A 81 11.42 15.08 1.00
C ARG A 81 11.95 16.52 1.00
N PRO A 82 12.44 17.05 -0.13
CA PRO A 82 12.89 18.43 -0.27
C PRO A 82 11.77 19.45 -0.08
N GLN A 83 12.16 20.72 0.06
CA GLN A 83 11.24 21.81 0.42
C GLN A 83 10.10 22.00 -0.60
N ASN A 84 10.36 21.87 -1.89
CA ASN A 84 9.33 21.96 -2.94
C ASN A 84 8.23 20.91 -2.72
N GLU A 85 8.59 19.66 -2.39
CA GLU A 85 7.63 18.60 -2.12
C GLU A 85 6.83 18.85 -0.84
N ARG A 86 7.50 19.29 0.24
CA ARG A 86 6.86 19.60 1.52
C ARG A 86 5.92 20.82 1.44
N SER A 87 6.23 21.77 0.58
CA SER A 87 5.40 22.98 0.39
C SER A 87 4.03 22.69 -0.22
N VAL A 88 3.85 21.53 -0.85
CA VAL A 88 2.56 21.10 -1.41
C VAL A 88 1.67 20.51 -0.34
N SER A 89 2.19 19.50 0.38
CA SER A 89 1.50 18.88 1.51
C SER A 89 2.43 18.01 2.33
N VAL A 90 2.07 17.72 3.58
CA VAL A 90 2.82 16.87 4.51
C VAL A 90 1.88 15.92 5.28
N LEU A 91 2.45 14.87 5.89
CA LEU A 91 1.75 14.06 6.89
C LEU A 91 1.41 14.90 8.14
N PRO A 92 0.43 14.47 8.96
CA PRO A 92 -0.02 15.23 10.12
C PRO A 92 1.13 15.53 11.09
N LYS A 93 1.39 16.82 11.35
CA LYS A 93 2.45 17.28 12.27
C LYS A 93 3.85 16.74 11.94
N ALA A 94 4.13 16.41 10.68
CA ALA A 94 5.44 15.96 10.26
C ALA A 94 6.50 17.06 10.45
N VAL A 95 7.71 16.67 10.83
CA VAL A 95 8.87 17.56 10.97
C VAL A 95 9.87 17.31 9.85
N LYS A 96 10.60 18.35 9.42
CA LYS A 96 11.71 18.17 8.48
C LYS A 96 12.91 17.54 9.18
N THR A 97 13.76 16.86 8.41
CA THR A 97 14.95 16.17 8.90
C THR A 97 15.81 17.03 9.84
N ASP A 98 16.13 18.27 9.47
CA ASP A 98 16.99 19.15 10.27
C ASP A 98 16.38 19.48 11.64
N ASP A 99 15.06 19.67 11.69
CA ASP A 99 14.37 19.99 12.94
C ASP A 99 14.31 18.77 13.86
N PHE A 100 14.12 17.57 13.29
CA PHE A 100 14.23 16.32 14.03
C PHE A 100 15.63 16.13 14.61
N LEU A 101 16.68 16.29 13.80
CA LEU A 101 18.06 16.09 14.23
C LEU A 101 18.51 17.08 15.30
N LYS A 102 18.08 18.35 15.21
CA LYS A 102 18.37 19.37 16.22
C LYS A 102 17.68 19.11 17.56
N ASN A 103 16.57 18.37 17.55
CA ASN A 103 15.68 18.23 18.70
C ASN A 103 15.35 16.76 19.01
N ILE A 104 16.29 15.85 18.78
CA ILE A 104 16.04 14.40 18.87
C ILE A 104 15.48 13.99 20.24
N ASP A 105 15.95 14.63 21.32
CA ASP A 105 15.52 14.38 22.70
C ASP A 105 14.04 14.72 22.94
N LEU A 106 13.46 15.65 22.17
CA LEU A 106 12.02 15.95 22.24
C LEU A 106 11.14 14.79 21.76
N TYR A 107 11.73 13.81 21.07
CA TYR A 107 11.03 12.70 20.45
C TYR A 107 11.41 11.34 21.04
N LYS A 108 12.25 11.28 22.07
CA LYS A 108 12.78 10.02 22.64
C LYS A 108 11.70 9.02 23.10
N ASP A 109 10.54 9.52 23.51
CA ASP A 109 9.41 8.69 23.96
C ASP A 109 8.41 8.36 22.83
N LYS A 110 8.74 8.69 21.58
CA LYS A 110 7.92 8.45 20.40
C LYS A 110 8.64 7.51 19.43
N THR A 111 7.85 6.73 18.71
CA THR A 111 8.33 6.02 17.52
C THR A 111 8.63 7.03 16.41
N ALA A 112 9.90 7.14 16.02
CA ALA A 112 10.32 7.94 14.88
C ALA A 112 10.01 7.19 13.57
N ILE A 113 9.28 7.84 12.67
CA ILE A 113 8.85 7.25 11.40
C ILE A 113 9.22 8.18 10.25
N ALA A 114 10.18 7.79 9.42
CA ALA A 114 10.57 8.56 8.25
C ALA A 114 9.77 8.17 7.02
N TYR A 115 9.48 9.14 6.15
CA TYR A 115 8.83 8.90 4.87
C TYR A 115 9.37 9.83 3.78
N CYS A 116 9.30 9.35 2.54
CA CYS A 116 9.34 10.20 1.35
C CYS A 116 8.18 9.83 0.42
N THR A 117 8.28 10.04 -0.90
CA THR A 117 7.22 9.69 -1.86
C THR A 117 6.86 8.21 -1.83
N ILE A 118 7.89 7.34 -1.97
CA ILE A 118 7.75 5.86 -2.06
C ILE A 118 8.77 5.12 -1.18
N SER A 119 9.32 5.82 -0.20
CA SER A 119 10.18 5.28 0.87
C SER A 119 11.60 4.81 0.53
N PHE A 120 12.14 5.23 -0.62
CA PHE A 120 13.57 5.10 -0.92
C PHE A 120 14.44 6.04 -0.08
N ARG A 121 14.27 7.37 -0.22
CA ARG A 121 15.08 8.38 0.49
C ARG A 121 15.00 8.21 2.02
N SER A 122 13.83 7.85 2.53
CA SER A 122 13.62 7.61 3.96
C SER A 122 14.22 6.30 4.45
N GLY A 123 14.26 5.25 3.61
CA GLY A 123 15.02 4.03 3.92
C GLY A 123 16.52 4.30 4.03
N VAL A 124 17.09 5.07 3.09
CA VAL A 124 18.49 5.52 3.14
C VAL A 124 18.75 6.36 4.39
N PHE A 125 17.84 7.26 4.75
CA PHE A 125 17.94 8.07 5.96
C PHE A 125 17.90 7.20 7.23
N ALA A 126 16.92 6.30 7.36
CA ALA A 126 16.78 5.41 8.51
C ALA A 126 18.03 4.52 8.69
N ARG A 127 18.59 3.99 7.60
CA ARG A 127 19.86 3.23 7.64
C ARG A 127 21.00 4.07 8.23
N LYS A 128 21.20 5.28 7.73
CA LYS A 128 22.26 6.21 8.23
C LYS A 128 22.05 6.59 9.69
N MET A 129 20.80 6.66 10.15
CA MET A 129 20.49 6.98 11.55
C MET A 129 20.72 5.78 12.47
N ALA A 130 20.46 4.56 12.00
CA ALA A 130 20.78 3.34 12.74
C ALA A 130 22.29 3.19 13.00
N GLU A 131 23.14 3.57 12.03
CA GLU A 131 24.60 3.63 12.19
C GLU A 131 25.05 4.60 13.32
N ARG A 132 24.17 5.53 13.71
CA ARG A 132 24.37 6.52 14.78
C ARG A 132 23.63 6.16 16.06
N GLY A 133 23.08 4.96 16.17
CA GLY A 133 22.32 4.49 17.33
C GLY A 133 20.90 5.08 17.44
N VAL A 134 20.37 5.66 16.37
CA VAL A 134 19.01 6.23 16.34
C VAL A 134 18.10 5.33 15.53
N ASP A 135 17.15 4.70 16.21
CA ASP A 135 16.15 3.81 15.60
C ASP A 135 15.03 4.63 14.93
N ILE A 136 14.85 4.42 13.63
CA ILE A 136 13.83 5.07 12.81
C ILE A 136 13.17 4.01 11.93
N LEU A 137 11.84 3.92 12.01
CA LEU A 137 11.06 3.06 11.12
C LEU A 137 10.84 3.77 9.78
N ASN A 138 10.85 3.01 8.70
CA ASN A 138 10.51 3.51 7.37
C ASN A 138 9.01 3.29 7.10
N LEU A 139 8.29 4.33 6.71
CA LEU A 139 6.86 4.21 6.40
C LEU A 139 6.69 3.43 5.10
N ARG A 140 6.11 2.24 5.11
CA ARG A 140 5.99 1.43 3.89
C ARG A 140 5.18 2.16 2.80
N GLY A 141 5.73 2.22 1.58
CA GLY A 141 5.10 2.89 0.44
C GLY A 141 5.08 4.43 0.52
N GLY A 142 5.62 5.03 1.58
CA GLY A 142 5.78 6.47 1.73
C GLY A 142 4.47 7.25 1.75
N LEU A 143 4.52 8.49 1.25
CA LEU A 143 3.35 9.35 1.10
C LEU A 143 2.24 8.67 0.29
N LEU A 144 2.60 7.98 -0.79
CA LEU A 144 1.63 7.29 -1.64
C LEU A 144 0.93 6.15 -0.90
N GLY A 145 1.70 5.28 -0.23
CA GLY A 145 1.16 4.22 0.62
C GLY A 145 0.23 4.76 1.71
N TRP A 146 0.61 5.89 2.32
CA TRP A 146 -0.21 6.60 3.31
C TRP A 146 -1.56 7.05 2.77
N VAL A 147 -1.58 7.79 1.66
CA VAL A 147 -2.84 8.34 1.12
C VAL A 147 -3.72 7.25 0.50
N LEU A 148 -3.14 6.20 -0.08
CA LEU A 148 -3.87 5.08 -0.69
C LEU A 148 -4.63 4.23 0.33
N VAL A 149 -4.25 4.26 1.61
CA VAL A 149 -5.02 3.66 2.71
C VAL A 149 -5.92 4.66 3.46
N GLY A 150 -6.11 5.86 2.89
CA GLY A 150 -6.99 6.88 3.46
C GLY A 150 -6.34 7.81 4.49
N GLY A 151 -5.01 7.81 4.60
CA GLY A 151 -4.28 8.74 5.46
C GLY A 151 -4.44 10.20 4.99
N PRO A 152 -4.72 11.16 5.90
CA PRO A 152 -4.87 12.57 5.52
C PRO A 152 -3.51 13.24 5.30
N VAL A 153 -3.48 14.23 4.42
CA VAL A 153 -2.35 15.15 4.24
C VAL A 153 -2.80 16.59 4.42
N PHE A 154 -1.86 17.46 4.77
CA PHE A 154 -2.12 18.85 5.14
C PHE A 154 -1.29 19.80 4.29
N GLY A 155 -1.93 20.85 3.79
CA GLY A 155 -1.27 21.92 3.04
C GLY A 155 -0.51 22.88 3.96
N PRO A 156 0.20 23.87 3.38
CA PRO A 156 0.96 24.88 4.14
C PRO A 156 0.08 25.78 5.02
N ASP A 157 -1.22 25.87 4.71
CA ASP A 157 -2.23 26.58 5.51
C ASP A 157 -2.73 25.76 6.72
N GLY A 158 -2.18 24.55 6.92
CA GLY A 158 -2.59 23.64 7.99
C GLY A 158 -3.95 22.97 7.76
N LYS A 159 -4.58 23.14 6.58
CA LYS A 159 -5.86 22.50 6.25
C LYS A 159 -5.62 21.19 5.51
N ARG A 160 -6.59 20.28 5.62
CA ARG A 160 -6.58 19.03 4.84
C ARG A 160 -6.63 19.36 3.36
N THR A 161 -5.85 18.62 2.57
CA THR A 161 -5.83 18.76 1.12
C THR A 161 -5.79 17.38 0.45
N ARG A 162 -6.13 17.35 -0.84
CA ARG A 162 -5.92 16.19 -1.71
C ARG A 162 -4.83 16.45 -2.76
N ARG A 163 -4.04 17.52 -2.56
CA ARG A 163 -2.89 17.83 -3.42
C ARG A 163 -1.62 17.21 -2.85
N ILE A 164 -0.89 16.44 -3.65
CA ILE A 164 0.38 15.81 -3.26
C ILE A 164 1.47 16.08 -4.29
N HIS A 165 2.72 16.11 -3.84
CA HIS A 165 3.86 16.13 -4.75
C HIS A 165 4.44 14.73 -4.84
N VAL A 166 4.51 14.18 -6.05
CA VAL A 166 5.22 12.94 -6.35
C VAL A 166 6.57 13.26 -6.97
N TYR A 167 7.51 12.31 -6.99
CA TYR A 167 8.87 12.60 -7.46
C TYR A 167 8.95 12.83 -8.98
N GLY A 168 7.98 12.30 -9.74
CA GLY A 168 7.90 12.40 -11.19
C GLY A 168 6.73 11.58 -11.71
N GLU A 169 6.44 11.71 -13.01
CA GLU A 169 5.34 11.02 -13.69
C GLU A 169 5.33 9.50 -13.44
N LYS A 170 6.50 8.85 -13.40
CA LYS A 170 6.61 7.41 -13.12
C LYS A 170 6.14 6.99 -11.71
N TRP A 171 5.96 7.94 -10.80
CA TRP A 171 5.47 7.72 -9.43
C TRP A 171 4.04 8.25 -9.25
N ASP A 172 3.37 8.63 -10.32
CA ASP A 172 2.04 9.23 -10.27
C ASP A 172 0.93 8.19 -10.05
N TYR A 173 0.84 7.69 -8.81
CA TYR A 173 -0.19 6.75 -8.37
C TYR A 173 -1.08 7.29 -7.22
N PRO A 174 -1.64 8.52 -7.34
CA PRO A 174 -2.50 9.08 -6.31
C PRO A 174 -3.82 8.30 -6.21
N PRO A 175 -4.46 8.25 -5.02
CA PRO A 175 -5.81 7.74 -4.88
C PRO A 175 -6.83 8.55 -5.70
N ALA A 176 -8.02 8.00 -5.93
CA ALA A 176 -9.07 8.69 -6.67
C ALA A 176 -9.43 10.04 -6.01
N GLY A 177 -9.53 11.09 -6.84
CA GLY A 177 -9.85 12.45 -6.39
C GLY A 177 -8.69 13.20 -5.73
N TYR A 178 -7.45 12.70 -5.84
CA TYR A 178 -6.25 13.46 -5.52
C TYR A 178 -5.65 14.11 -6.78
N THR A 179 -4.94 15.22 -6.57
CA THR A 179 -4.18 15.92 -7.61
C THR A 179 -2.70 15.83 -7.28
N SER A 180 -1.93 15.26 -8.19
CA SER A 180 -0.48 15.20 -8.12
C SER A 180 0.17 16.38 -8.84
N VAL A 181 1.36 16.77 -8.37
CA VAL A 181 2.30 17.67 -9.06
C VAL A 181 3.69 17.05 -8.99
N TRP A 182 4.57 17.36 -9.95
CA TRP A 182 5.95 16.91 -9.97
C TRP A 182 6.87 17.90 -10.67
#